data_AF-A0A7J6J6R4-F1
#
_entry.id   AF-A0A7J6J6R4-F1
#
_cell.length_a   1.000
_cell.length_b   1.000
_cell.length_c   1.000
_cell.angle_alpha   90.00
_cell.angle_beta   90.00
_cell.angle_gamma   90.00
#
_symmetry.space_group_name_H-M   'P 1'
#
loop_
_entity.id
_entity.type
_entity.pdbx_description
1 polymer ?
#
loop_
_entity_poly.entity_id
_entity_poly.type
_entity_poly.pdbx_seq_one_letter_code
_entity_poly.pdbx_strand_id
1 'polypeptide(L)'
;MTVHRTVRNDGQEYLDRLEIGKDVPNDIEDHLVNLYFTWQDPASHVVQREMYQKAKVQWCDHMVDNPYYSEALRNSICALGAAFESRHHPTFVTFPKSLADFFADRAKALLDIELDCPSVATVQAMVILSGHDIGCKRDARGWLYSGMAMRLAFDLALHVDMTPYVRTGSISQEEADLRKTVFWGAYTVDHLWGLHLGRPFRINMEDVTVAKPGIDGSISGHWSAYVSPDSCGITQPDHAELLCSQRALLCDIMAPLGHALYGSQRIPPSVLQEMNQKTVKELKEWKDCLPSVLQVQTDEKDTKTPYLPHVLLLHMHYHQAIIHAHRPWMSKHYIQPQPPQGPGHIHARKACVDSAVAIAKILQLYEERYTLKRRDVTTWEYS
;
A
#
# COMPACT_ATOMS: atom_id res chain seq x y z
N MET A 1 -38.29 -10.05 -6.96
CA MET A 1 -37.66 -8.85 -6.37
C MET A 1 -36.49 -9.33 -5.55
N THR A 2 -35.28 -9.18 -6.04
CA THR A 2 -34.06 -9.44 -5.26
C THR A 2 -33.95 -8.30 -4.27
N VAL A 3 -34.13 -8.56 -2.98
CA VAL A 3 -33.83 -7.57 -1.95
C VAL A 3 -32.32 -7.43 -1.95
N HIS A 4 -31.80 -6.28 -2.39
CA HIS A 4 -30.37 -6.00 -2.30
C HIS A 4 -30.00 -5.91 -0.83
N ARG A 5 -29.09 -6.81 -0.40
CA ARG A 5 -28.57 -6.80 0.97
C ARG A 5 -27.67 -5.57 1.13
N THR A 6 -27.72 -4.94 2.29
CA THR A 6 -26.82 -3.83 2.62
C THR A 6 -26.10 -4.12 3.91
N VAL A 7 -24.87 -3.60 4.04
CA VAL A 7 -24.09 -3.76 5.28
C VAL A 7 -24.86 -3.24 6.50
N ARG A 8 -25.52 -2.08 6.37
CA ARG A 8 -26.29 -1.46 7.46
C ARG A 8 -27.44 -2.35 7.97
N ASN A 9 -28.13 -3.05 7.08
CA ASN A 9 -29.33 -3.82 7.45
C ASN A 9 -29.02 -5.30 7.71
N ASP A 10 -28.06 -5.87 6.98
CA ASP A 10 -27.78 -7.31 6.96
C ASP A 10 -26.42 -7.68 7.57
N GLY A 11 -25.53 -6.69 7.77
CA GLY A 11 -24.14 -6.91 8.14
C GLY A 11 -23.99 -7.60 9.49
N GLN A 12 -24.62 -7.06 10.54
CA GLN A 12 -24.50 -7.63 11.89
C GLN A 12 -25.09 -9.05 11.96
N GLU A 13 -26.27 -9.29 11.37
CA GLU A 13 -26.85 -10.64 11.31
C GLU A 13 -25.92 -11.61 10.58
N TYR A 14 -25.28 -11.16 9.50
CA TYR A 14 -24.33 -11.99 8.76
C TYR A 14 -23.08 -12.32 9.60
N LEU A 15 -22.56 -11.35 10.36
CA LEU A 15 -21.44 -11.58 11.26
C LEU A 15 -21.80 -12.52 12.42
N ASP A 16 -23.00 -12.39 12.99
CA ASP A 16 -23.49 -13.26 14.06
C ASP A 16 -23.60 -14.71 13.59
N ARG A 17 -24.13 -14.93 12.37
CA ARG A 17 -24.19 -16.26 11.74
C ARG A 17 -22.82 -16.90 11.51
N LEU A 18 -21.77 -16.09 11.36
CA LEU A 18 -20.39 -16.54 11.20
C LEU A 18 -19.62 -16.60 12.53
N GLU A 19 -20.30 -16.39 13.66
CA GLU A 19 -19.72 -16.40 15.01
C GLU A 19 -18.59 -15.36 15.20
N ILE A 20 -18.63 -14.27 14.42
CA ILE A 20 -17.67 -13.17 14.46
C ILE A 20 -18.35 -11.81 14.71
N GLY A 21 -19.64 -11.81 15.03
CA GLY A 21 -20.45 -10.62 15.33
C GLY A 21 -20.25 -10.01 16.72
N LYS A 22 -19.23 -10.44 17.48
CA LYS A 22 -18.91 -9.88 18.80
C LYS A 22 -18.80 -8.36 18.76
N ASP A 23 -19.47 -7.69 19.69
CA ASP A 23 -19.44 -6.23 19.82
C ASP A 23 -18.04 -5.73 20.19
N VAL A 24 -17.59 -4.67 19.52
CA VAL A 24 -16.21 -4.17 19.60
C VAL A 24 -16.20 -2.90 20.44
N PRO A 25 -15.49 -2.87 21.59
CA PRO A 25 -15.37 -1.66 22.39
C PRO A 25 -14.76 -0.48 21.61
N ASN A 26 -15.34 0.72 21.77
CA ASN A 26 -14.89 1.92 21.06
C ASN A 26 -13.43 2.28 21.33
N ASP A 27 -12.95 2.07 22.56
CA ASP A 27 -11.56 2.34 22.95
C ASP A 27 -10.56 1.44 22.19
N ILE A 28 -10.94 0.17 21.96
CA ILE A 28 -10.15 -0.75 21.14
C ILE A 28 -10.19 -0.31 19.69
N GLU A 29 -11.37 -0.03 19.15
CA GLU A 29 -11.48 0.43 17.77
C GLU A 29 -10.63 1.68 17.52
N ASP A 30 -10.82 2.72 18.32
CA ASP A 30 -10.11 3.99 18.18
C ASP A 30 -8.60 3.79 18.31
N HIS A 31 -8.18 2.92 19.23
CA HIS A 31 -6.77 2.56 19.37
C HIS A 31 -6.20 1.91 18.10
N LEU A 32 -6.90 0.93 17.53
CA LEU A 32 -6.46 0.23 16.32
C LEU A 32 -6.48 1.13 15.08
N VAL A 33 -7.50 2.00 14.96
CA VAL A 33 -7.59 3.00 13.90
C VAL A 33 -6.41 3.97 13.98
N ASN A 34 -6.03 4.42 15.18
CA ASN A 34 -4.86 5.25 15.38
C ASN A 34 -3.56 4.53 14.98
N LEU A 35 -3.40 3.25 15.35
CA LEU A 35 -2.24 2.45 14.92
C LEU A 35 -2.15 2.33 13.40
N TYR A 36 -3.27 2.07 12.70
CA TYR A 36 -3.31 2.02 11.24
C TYR A 36 -2.85 3.34 10.61
N PHE A 37 -3.46 4.46 10.99
CA PHE A 37 -3.14 5.76 10.40
C PHE A 37 -1.72 6.24 10.71
N THR A 38 -1.13 5.77 11.81
CA THR A 38 0.27 6.08 12.12
C THR A 38 1.24 5.20 11.35
N TRP A 39 1.05 3.88 11.32
CA TRP A 39 2.11 2.96 10.90
C TRP A 39 1.94 2.40 9.49
N GLN A 40 0.70 2.28 9.01
CA GLN A 40 0.39 1.63 7.73
C GLN A 40 -0.02 2.62 6.65
N ASP A 41 -0.96 3.53 6.95
CA ASP A 41 -1.53 4.42 5.94
C ASP A 41 -0.46 5.26 5.23
N PRO A 42 0.55 5.85 5.89
CA PRO A 42 1.53 6.67 5.18
C PRO A 42 2.35 5.94 4.10
N ALA A 43 2.39 4.59 4.12
CA ALA A 43 3.12 3.79 3.14
C ALA A 43 2.27 3.40 1.91
N SER A 44 0.96 3.18 2.09
CA SER A 44 0.03 2.80 1.00
C SER A 44 -0.89 3.94 0.55
N HIS A 45 -1.10 4.90 1.46
CA HIS A 45 -1.93 6.10 1.42
C HIS A 45 -3.17 5.97 0.55
N VAL A 46 -4.15 5.21 1.06
CA VAL A 46 -5.44 5.02 0.39
C VAL A 46 -6.60 5.61 1.17
N VAL A 47 -6.44 5.94 2.45
CA VAL A 47 -7.52 6.52 3.26
C VAL A 47 -7.09 7.88 3.79
N GLN A 48 -7.85 8.93 3.47
CA GLN A 48 -7.66 10.23 4.11
C GLN A 48 -8.42 10.25 5.44
N ARG A 49 -7.67 10.40 6.55
CA ARG A 49 -8.19 10.27 7.91
C ARG A 49 -9.39 11.17 8.20
N GLU A 50 -9.32 12.44 7.83
CA GLU A 50 -10.39 13.41 8.10
C GLU A 50 -11.68 13.06 7.37
N MET A 51 -11.60 12.72 6.07
CA MET A 51 -12.75 12.28 5.30
C MET A 51 -13.36 11.00 5.86
N TYR A 52 -12.53 10.01 6.22
CA TYR A 52 -13.00 8.78 6.86
C TYR A 52 -13.75 9.06 8.16
N GLN A 53 -13.22 9.95 9.01
CA GLN A 53 -13.88 10.31 10.27
C GLN A 53 -15.20 11.06 10.06
N LYS A 54 -15.24 12.05 9.15
CA LYS A 54 -16.47 12.76 8.78
C LYS A 54 -17.53 11.79 8.24
N ALA A 55 -17.11 10.89 7.35
CA ALA A 55 -17.95 9.85 6.76
C ALA A 55 -18.47 8.83 7.78
N LYS A 56 -17.64 8.44 8.76
CA LYS A 56 -18.04 7.58 9.89
C LYS A 56 -19.15 8.23 10.71
N VAL A 57 -19.01 9.51 11.05
CA VAL A 57 -20.04 10.26 11.83
C VAL A 57 -21.36 10.32 11.06
N GLN A 58 -21.31 10.62 9.75
CA GLN A 58 -22.51 10.59 8.91
C GLN A 58 -23.20 9.22 8.90
N TRP A 59 -22.42 8.15 8.84
CA TRP A 59 -22.95 6.80 8.81
C TRP A 59 -23.53 6.35 10.16
N CYS A 60 -22.82 6.60 11.26
CA CYS A 60 -23.18 6.19 12.62
C CYS A 60 -24.29 7.05 13.24
N ASP A 61 -24.13 8.37 13.21
CA ASP A 61 -24.95 9.30 14.02
C ASP A 61 -26.14 9.84 13.21
N HIS A 62 -25.97 9.95 11.89
CA HIS A 62 -26.98 10.51 11.00
C HIS A 62 -27.66 9.46 10.11
N MET A 63 -27.23 8.19 10.17
CA MET A 63 -27.77 7.10 9.35
C MET A 63 -27.72 7.39 7.83
N VAL A 64 -26.70 8.13 7.40
CA VAL A 64 -26.49 8.51 6.00
C VAL A 64 -25.37 7.66 5.40
N ASP A 65 -25.73 6.87 4.39
CA ASP A 65 -24.74 6.14 3.60
C ASP A 65 -23.94 7.12 2.73
N ASN A 66 -22.65 6.85 2.61
CA ASN A 66 -21.71 7.66 1.85
C ASN A 66 -20.61 6.75 1.28
N PRO A 67 -19.90 7.16 0.23
CA PRO A 67 -18.94 6.28 -0.44
C PRO A 67 -17.57 6.21 0.26
N TYR A 68 -17.35 6.94 1.36
CA TYR A 68 -16.04 7.14 2.00
C TYR A 68 -15.92 6.48 3.38
N TYR A 69 -16.97 5.79 3.82
CA TYR A 69 -16.97 4.92 4.99
C TYR A 69 -17.81 3.68 4.70
N SER A 70 -17.31 2.54 5.16
CA SER A 70 -18.10 1.32 5.27
C SER A 70 -17.61 0.50 6.45
N GLU A 71 -18.45 -0.40 6.96
CA GLU A 71 -18.00 -1.28 8.04
C GLU A 71 -16.93 -2.27 7.55
N ALA A 72 -16.93 -2.68 6.26
CA ALA A 72 -15.83 -3.46 5.73
C ALA A 72 -14.51 -2.67 5.80
N LEU A 73 -14.51 -1.40 5.38
CA LEU A 73 -13.34 -0.51 5.49
C LEU A 73 -12.86 -0.36 6.94
N ARG A 74 -13.78 -0.06 7.87
CA ARG A 74 -13.46 0.04 9.30
C ARG A 74 -12.78 -1.23 9.82
N ASN A 75 -13.37 -2.40 9.55
CA ASN A 75 -12.81 -3.67 10.01
C ASN A 75 -11.46 -3.96 9.31
N SER A 76 -11.27 -3.61 8.03
CA SER A 76 -9.97 -3.73 7.36
C SER A 76 -8.91 -2.84 8.02
N ILE A 77 -9.24 -1.59 8.33
CA ILE A 77 -8.37 -0.65 9.07
C ILE A 77 -7.98 -1.24 10.42
N CYS A 78 -8.96 -1.75 11.19
CA CYS A 78 -8.69 -2.39 12.48
C CYS A 78 -7.85 -3.66 12.34
N ALA A 79 -8.00 -4.43 11.26
CA ALA A 79 -7.22 -5.64 11.03
C ALA A 79 -5.72 -5.34 10.88
N LEU A 80 -5.36 -4.36 10.04
CA LEU A 80 -3.97 -3.92 9.93
C LEU A 80 -3.51 -3.18 11.19
N GLY A 81 -4.35 -2.34 11.81
CA GLY A 81 -4.06 -1.71 13.09
C GLY A 81 -3.68 -2.72 14.18
N ALA A 82 -4.42 -3.83 14.25
CA ALA A 82 -4.17 -4.91 15.21
C ALA A 82 -2.86 -5.66 14.95
N ALA A 83 -2.29 -5.61 13.75
CA ALA A 83 -0.96 -6.16 13.48
C ALA A 83 0.16 -5.38 14.20
N PHE A 84 -0.10 -4.11 14.56
CA PHE A 84 0.82 -3.27 15.34
C PHE A 84 0.54 -3.29 16.85
N GLU A 85 -0.55 -3.93 17.28
CA GLU A 85 -0.89 -4.07 18.69
C GLU A 85 -0.15 -5.26 19.29
N SER A 86 0.56 -5.00 20.39
CA SER A 86 1.37 -5.99 21.10
C SER A 86 0.83 -6.30 22.51
N ARG A 87 -0.17 -5.53 22.95
CA ARG A 87 -0.80 -5.65 24.27
C ARG A 87 -1.94 -6.66 24.22
N HIS A 88 -2.12 -7.32 25.35
CA HIS A 88 -3.27 -8.18 25.56
C HIS A 88 -4.47 -7.34 25.99
N HIS A 89 -5.64 -7.56 25.37
CA HIS A 89 -6.90 -6.91 25.74
C HIS A 89 -7.75 -7.90 26.56
N PRO A 90 -7.64 -7.93 27.91
CA PRO A 90 -8.35 -8.91 28.73
C PRO A 90 -9.87 -8.75 28.65
N THR A 91 -10.35 -7.54 28.34
CA THR A 91 -11.77 -7.22 28.16
C THR A 91 -12.30 -7.61 26.78
N PHE A 92 -11.43 -7.94 25.84
CA PHE A 92 -11.81 -8.28 24.46
C PHE A 92 -10.94 -9.42 23.90
N VAL A 93 -11.27 -10.63 24.33
CA VAL A 93 -10.59 -11.86 23.87
C VAL A 93 -11.19 -12.33 22.54
N THR A 94 -10.33 -12.59 21.54
CA THR A 94 -10.70 -13.09 20.20
C THR A 94 -10.20 -14.52 19.91
N PHE A 95 -9.67 -15.21 20.94
CA PHE A 95 -9.21 -16.59 20.85
C PHE A 95 -10.28 -17.52 20.25
N PRO A 96 -9.93 -18.47 19.36
CA PRO A 96 -8.57 -18.87 18.97
C PRO A 96 -7.92 -18.01 17.88
N LYS A 97 -8.61 -16.99 17.37
CA LYS A 97 -8.08 -16.12 16.31
C LYS A 97 -7.19 -15.03 16.89
N SER A 98 -6.24 -14.59 16.09
CA SER A 98 -5.53 -13.34 16.37
C SER A 98 -6.50 -12.16 16.31
N LEU A 99 -6.17 -11.03 16.96
CA LEU A 99 -6.98 -9.82 16.87
C LEU A 99 -7.09 -9.33 15.42
N ALA A 100 -5.98 -9.39 14.67
CA ALA A 100 -5.94 -9.03 13.25
C ALA A 100 -6.84 -9.91 12.39
N ASP A 101 -6.76 -11.24 12.51
CA ASP A 101 -7.62 -12.15 11.74
C ASP A 101 -9.10 -12.01 12.13
N PHE A 102 -9.41 -11.73 13.40
CA PHE A 102 -10.79 -11.46 13.83
C PHE A 102 -11.41 -10.30 13.05
N PHE A 103 -10.71 -9.17 12.97
CA PHE A 103 -11.18 -8.02 12.20
C PHE A 103 -11.15 -8.27 10.69
N ALA A 104 -10.12 -8.97 10.18
CA ALA A 104 -10.05 -9.29 8.75
C ALA A 104 -11.18 -10.21 8.30
N ASP A 105 -11.57 -11.19 9.12
CA ASP A 105 -12.68 -12.08 8.80
C ASP A 105 -14.02 -11.34 8.78
N ARG A 106 -14.22 -10.38 9.72
CA ARG A 106 -15.38 -9.49 9.69
C ARG A 106 -15.40 -8.64 8.43
N ALA A 107 -14.27 -8.01 8.10
CA ALA A 107 -14.15 -7.19 6.89
C ALA A 107 -14.46 -7.99 5.62
N LYS A 108 -13.95 -9.23 5.50
CA LYS A 108 -14.21 -10.11 4.36
C LYS A 108 -15.69 -10.52 4.25
N ALA A 109 -16.34 -10.80 5.37
CA ALA A 109 -17.77 -11.11 5.39
C ALA A 109 -18.62 -9.89 4.98
N LEU A 110 -18.28 -8.70 5.46
CA LEU A 110 -19.01 -7.49 5.08
C LEU A 110 -18.74 -7.09 3.63
N LEU A 111 -17.51 -7.30 3.15
CA LEU A 111 -17.12 -7.07 1.76
C LEU A 111 -17.95 -7.92 0.78
N ASP A 112 -18.28 -9.17 1.15
CA ASP A 112 -19.15 -10.05 0.36
C ASP A 112 -20.54 -9.43 0.09
N ILE A 113 -21.05 -8.63 1.04
CA ILE A 113 -22.30 -7.87 0.89
C ILE A 113 -22.06 -6.62 0.03
N GLU A 114 -20.98 -5.88 0.27
CA GLU A 114 -20.67 -4.64 -0.46
C GLU A 114 -20.38 -4.86 -1.95
N LEU A 115 -19.95 -6.05 -2.35
CA LEU A 115 -19.63 -6.37 -3.75
C LEU A 115 -20.82 -6.22 -4.71
N ASP A 116 -22.06 -6.27 -4.22
CA ASP A 116 -23.26 -6.02 -5.03
C ASP A 116 -23.49 -4.53 -5.33
N CYS A 117 -22.99 -3.63 -4.48
CA CYS A 117 -23.09 -2.18 -4.65
C CYS A 117 -21.83 -1.49 -4.12
N PRO A 118 -20.70 -1.62 -4.84
CA PRO A 118 -19.40 -1.19 -4.34
C PRO A 118 -19.27 0.35 -4.32
N SER A 119 -18.42 0.83 -3.42
CA SER A 119 -18.09 2.25 -3.27
C SER A 119 -16.57 2.48 -3.20
N VAL A 120 -16.14 3.73 -3.01
CA VAL A 120 -14.72 4.05 -2.80
C VAL A 120 -14.19 3.36 -1.54
N ALA A 121 -14.99 3.30 -0.47
CA ALA A 121 -14.67 2.56 0.75
C ALA A 121 -14.42 1.07 0.49
N THR A 122 -15.15 0.48 -0.46
CA THR A 122 -14.97 -0.92 -0.88
C THR A 122 -13.62 -1.13 -1.56
N VAL A 123 -13.18 -0.21 -2.43
CA VAL A 123 -11.82 -0.23 -3.02
C VAL A 123 -10.75 -0.13 -1.93
N GLN A 124 -10.89 0.84 -1.02
CA GLN A 124 -9.97 1.03 0.09
C GLN A 124 -9.88 -0.21 0.98
N ALA A 125 -11.02 -0.83 1.30
CA ALA A 125 -11.10 -2.04 2.11
C ALA A 125 -10.35 -3.20 1.45
N MET A 126 -10.49 -3.38 0.13
CA MET A 126 -9.76 -4.42 -0.62
C MET A 126 -8.26 -4.18 -0.66
N VAL A 127 -7.80 -2.94 -0.85
CA VAL A 127 -6.37 -2.60 -0.81
C VAL A 127 -5.77 -2.94 0.55
N ILE A 128 -6.47 -2.60 1.63
CA ILE A 128 -6.02 -2.87 3.01
C ILE A 128 -6.03 -4.38 3.30
N LEU A 129 -7.08 -5.11 2.88
CA LEU A 129 -7.14 -6.57 3.03
C LEU A 129 -6.07 -7.29 2.21
N SER A 130 -5.70 -6.74 1.04
CA SER A 130 -4.59 -7.24 0.24
C SER A 130 -3.29 -7.27 1.05
N GLY A 131 -2.96 -6.14 1.70
CA GLY A 131 -1.79 -6.05 2.57
C GLY A 131 -1.84 -7.01 3.76
N HIS A 132 -3.00 -7.13 4.41
CA HIS A 132 -3.19 -8.07 5.53
C HIS A 132 -2.96 -9.52 5.11
N ASP A 133 -3.60 -9.96 4.02
CA ASP A 133 -3.49 -11.36 3.60
C ASP A 133 -2.09 -11.70 3.09
N ILE A 134 -1.42 -10.76 2.42
CA ILE A 134 -0.01 -10.92 2.05
C ILE A 134 0.83 -11.10 3.30
N GLY A 135 0.83 -10.19 4.28
CA GLY A 135 1.68 -10.39 5.47
C GLY A 135 1.31 -11.60 6.35
N CYS A 136 0.13 -12.20 6.15
CA CYS A 136 -0.23 -13.50 6.71
C CYS A 136 0.20 -14.71 5.86
N LYS A 137 1.04 -14.51 4.83
CA LYS A 137 1.50 -15.52 3.85
C LYS A 137 0.37 -16.14 3.05
N ARG A 138 -0.70 -15.38 2.81
CA ARG A 138 -1.85 -15.75 1.98
C ARG A 138 -1.78 -15.02 0.63
N ASP A 139 -0.61 -15.08 -0.01
CA ASP A 139 -0.22 -14.30 -1.19
C ASP A 139 -1.25 -14.33 -2.31
N ALA A 140 -1.79 -15.51 -2.61
CA ALA A 140 -2.79 -15.67 -3.67
C ALA A 140 -4.05 -14.85 -3.39
N ARG A 141 -4.49 -14.78 -2.12
CA ARG A 141 -5.67 -14.03 -1.72
C ARG A 141 -5.41 -12.53 -1.74
N GLY A 142 -4.27 -12.11 -1.20
CA GLY A 142 -3.96 -10.68 -1.21
C GLY A 142 -3.70 -10.14 -2.63
N TRP A 143 -3.10 -10.93 -3.52
CA TRP A 143 -2.99 -10.58 -4.94
C TRP A 143 -4.36 -10.48 -5.63
N LEU A 144 -5.30 -11.37 -5.31
CA LEU A 144 -6.67 -11.26 -5.85
C LEU A 144 -7.35 -9.97 -5.37
N TYR A 145 -7.21 -9.62 -4.09
CA TYR A 145 -7.77 -8.37 -3.57
C TYR A 145 -7.17 -7.12 -4.22
N SER A 146 -5.85 -7.07 -4.48
CA SER A 146 -5.25 -5.91 -5.18
C SER A 146 -5.79 -5.77 -6.60
N GLY A 147 -5.87 -6.87 -7.34
CA GLY A 147 -6.41 -6.85 -8.70
C GLY A 147 -7.90 -6.51 -8.75
N MET A 148 -8.69 -7.00 -7.79
CA MET A 148 -10.12 -6.63 -7.65
C MET A 148 -10.28 -5.15 -7.32
N ALA A 149 -9.50 -4.62 -6.38
CA ALA A 149 -9.50 -3.21 -6.01
C ALA A 149 -9.19 -2.33 -7.24
N MET A 150 -8.17 -2.71 -8.01
CA MET A 150 -7.78 -1.98 -9.21
C MET A 150 -8.88 -2.00 -10.27
N ARG A 151 -9.47 -3.17 -10.54
CA ARG A 151 -10.57 -3.28 -11.51
C ARG A 151 -11.78 -2.45 -11.09
N LEU A 152 -12.10 -2.44 -9.79
CA LEU A 152 -13.19 -1.64 -9.24
C LEU A 152 -12.88 -0.13 -9.26
N ALA A 153 -11.63 0.28 -9.06
CA ALA A 153 -11.23 1.68 -9.20
C ALA A 153 -11.42 2.20 -10.65
N PHE A 154 -11.29 1.34 -11.66
CA PHE A 154 -11.66 1.69 -13.03
C PHE A 154 -13.18 1.80 -13.21
N ASP A 155 -13.95 0.85 -12.68
CA ASP A 155 -15.41 0.85 -12.72
C ASP A 155 -16.01 2.12 -12.07
N LEU A 156 -15.46 2.55 -10.94
CA LEU A 156 -15.84 3.79 -10.25
C LEU A 156 -15.24 5.07 -10.85
N ALA A 157 -14.56 4.98 -12.00
CA ALA A 157 -13.92 6.10 -12.68
C ALA A 157 -12.96 6.91 -11.76
N LEU A 158 -12.19 6.24 -10.90
CA LEU A 158 -11.19 6.90 -10.05
C LEU A 158 -9.94 7.34 -10.85
N HIS A 159 -9.74 6.72 -12.02
CA HIS A 159 -8.69 7.04 -12.98
C HIS A 159 -8.95 8.33 -13.80
N VAL A 160 -10.12 8.94 -13.65
CA VAL A 160 -10.56 10.10 -14.43
C VAL A 160 -10.20 11.41 -13.73
N ASP A 161 -9.68 12.38 -14.49
CA ASP A 161 -9.48 13.75 -13.98
C ASP A 161 -10.81 14.43 -13.65
N MET A 162 -11.00 14.71 -12.36
CA MET A 162 -12.22 15.32 -11.85
C MET A 162 -12.20 16.85 -11.87
N THR A 163 -11.12 17.49 -12.35
CA THR A 163 -11.00 18.96 -12.44
C THR A 163 -12.20 19.64 -13.13
N PRO A 164 -12.74 19.12 -14.26
CA PRO A 164 -13.93 19.72 -14.89
C PRO A 164 -15.16 19.69 -13.97
N TYR A 165 -15.36 18.60 -13.23
CA TYR A 165 -16.50 18.44 -12.33
C TYR A 165 -16.37 19.35 -11.11
N VAL A 166 -15.15 19.53 -10.57
CA VAL A 166 -14.87 20.50 -9.51
C VAL A 166 -15.24 21.92 -9.96
N ARG A 167 -14.84 22.32 -11.18
CA ARG A 167 -15.16 23.66 -11.72
C ARG A 167 -16.67 23.92 -11.84
N THR A 168 -17.47 22.89 -12.09
CA THR A 168 -18.93 22.99 -12.15
C THR A 168 -19.61 22.91 -10.78
N GLY A 169 -18.86 22.63 -9.72
CA GLY A 169 -19.40 22.42 -8.38
C GLY A 169 -20.12 21.07 -8.19
N SER A 170 -19.96 20.12 -9.13
CA SER A 170 -20.58 18.80 -9.06
C SER A 170 -19.93 17.88 -8.02
N ILE A 171 -18.66 18.14 -7.72
CA ILE A 171 -17.84 17.41 -6.74
C ILE A 171 -16.95 18.42 -6.01
N SER A 172 -16.64 18.18 -4.74
CA SER A 172 -15.73 19.05 -3.99
C SER A 172 -14.26 18.78 -4.39
N GLN A 173 -13.37 19.75 -4.12
CA GLN A 173 -11.94 19.55 -4.33
C GLN A 173 -11.40 18.42 -3.43
N GLU A 174 -11.82 18.39 -2.16
CA GLU A 174 -11.47 17.35 -1.17
C GLU A 174 -11.82 15.95 -1.71
N GLU A 175 -13.00 15.81 -2.31
CA GLU A 175 -13.46 14.55 -2.88
C GLU A 175 -12.69 14.14 -4.15
N ALA A 176 -12.38 15.09 -5.04
CA ALA A 176 -11.53 14.84 -6.20
C ALA A 176 -10.12 14.38 -5.82
N ASP A 177 -9.55 14.97 -4.76
CA ASP A 177 -8.23 14.60 -4.26
C ASP A 177 -8.22 13.23 -3.58
N LEU A 178 -9.26 12.87 -2.81
CA LEU A 178 -9.36 11.52 -2.27
C LEU A 178 -9.49 10.47 -3.39
N ARG A 179 -10.31 10.71 -4.42
CA ARG A 179 -10.46 9.78 -5.56
C ARG A 179 -9.12 9.54 -6.26
N LYS A 180 -8.34 10.60 -6.46
CA LYS A 180 -6.96 10.54 -6.99
C LYS A 180 -6.05 9.70 -6.09
N THR A 181 -6.05 9.96 -4.79
CA THR A 181 -5.24 9.23 -3.80
C THR A 181 -5.57 7.74 -3.79
N VAL A 182 -6.85 7.38 -3.76
CA VAL A 182 -7.31 5.98 -3.79
C VAL A 182 -6.85 5.27 -5.07
N PHE A 183 -6.98 5.93 -6.24
CA PHE A 183 -6.53 5.36 -7.50
C PHE A 183 -5.02 5.05 -7.49
N TRP A 184 -4.19 6.02 -7.13
CA TRP A 184 -2.73 5.85 -7.15
C TRP A 184 -2.21 4.91 -6.06
N GLY A 185 -2.88 4.86 -4.90
CA GLY A 185 -2.59 3.88 -3.86
C GLY A 185 -2.94 2.45 -4.31
N ALA A 186 -4.13 2.24 -4.91
CA ALA A 186 -4.51 0.95 -5.48
C ALA A 186 -3.55 0.51 -6.61
N TYR A 187 -3.19 1.44 -7.51
CA TYR A 187 -2.22 1.21 -8.58
C TYR A 187 -0.86 0.75 -8.05
N THR A 188 -0.35 1.45 -7.05
CA THR A 188 0.96 1.17 -6.44
C THR A 188 0.95 -0.20 -5.76
N VAL A 189 -0.10 -0.51 -5.00
CA VAL A 189 -0.21 -1.80 -4.29
C VAL A 189 -0.31 -2.95 -5.29
N ASP A 190 -1.15 -2.84 -6.32
CA ASP A 190 -1.26 -3.87 -7.35
C ASP A 190 0.07 -4.08 -8.07
N HIS A 191 0.74 -2.99 -8.47
CA HIS A 191 2.07 -3.01 -9.10
C HIS A 191 3.17 -3.59 -8.22
N LEU A 192 3.14 -3.30 -6.92
CA LEU A 192 4.13 -3.84 -6.01
C LEU A 192 3.97 -5.36 -5.93
N TRP A 193 2.74 -5.86 -5.81
CA TRP A 193 2.48 -7.28 -5.61
C TRP A 193 2.73 -8.17 -6.81
N GLY A 194 2.37 -7.74 -8.01
CA GLY A 194 2.73 -8.54 -9.18
C GLY A 194 4.25 -8.60 -9.40
N LEU A 195 5.04 -7.62 -8.93
CA LEU A 195 6.49 -7.59 -9.17
C LEU A 195 7.14 -8.59 -8.24
N HIS A 196 6.72 -8.56 -6.98
CA HIS A 196 7.10 -9.50 -5.94
C HIS A 196 6.72 -10.94 -6.29
N LEU A 197 5.50 -11.16 -6.80
CA LEU A 197 4.99 -12.49 -7.14
C LEU A 197 5.36 -12.96 -8.55
N GLY A 198 6.06 -12.14 -9.34
CA GLY A 198 6.44 -12.45 -10.71
C GLY A 198 5.24 -12.62 -11.65
N ARG A 199 4.20 -11.81 -11.46
CA ARG A 199 2.96 -11.80 -12.23
C ARG A 199 2.88 -10.56 -13.11
N PRO A 200 2.41 -10.67 -14.36
CA PRO A 200 2.28 -9.52 -15.24
C PRO A 200 1.13 -8.61 -14.79
N PHE A 201 1.35 -7.30 -14.87
CA PHE A 201 0.30 -6.29 -14.72
C PHE A 201 -0.35 -6.03 -16.07
N ARG A 202 -1.67 -5.78 -16.04
CA ARG A 202 -2.48 -5.53 -17.23
C ARG A 202 -3.41 -4.36 -16.96
N ILE A 203 -2.82 -3.18 -16.76
CA ILE A 203 -3.56 -1.91 -16.74
C ILE A 203 -3.17 -1.13 -17.98
N ASN A 204 -4.16 -0.61 -18.70
CA ASN A 204 -3.89 0.32 -19.78
C ASN A 204 -3.74 1.73 -19.20
N MET A 205 -2.50 2.21 -19.11
CA MET A 205 -2.24 3.56 -18.60
C MET A 205 -2.68 4.67 -19.57
N GLU A 206 -2.98 4.34 -20.84
CA GLU A 206 -3.50 5.30 -21.81
C GLU A 206 -4.89 5.83 -21.44
N ASP A 207 -5.67 5.05 -20.69
CA ASP A 207 -7.02 5.44 -20.24
C ASP A 207 -6.99 6.31 -18.99
N VAL A 208 -5.84 6.42 -18.31
CA VAL A 208 -5.69 7.16 -17.05
C VAL A 208 -5.46 8.64 -17.32
N THR A 209 -6.39 9.48 -16.88
CA THR A 209 -6.33 10.94 -17.08
C THR A 209 -6.04 11.70 -15.79
N VAL A 210 -6.26 11.10 -14.62
CA VAL A 210 -5.94 11.72 -13.33
C VAL A 210 -4.42 11.81 -13.13
N ALA A 211 -3.94 12.99 -12.73
CA ALA A 211 -2.52 13.19 -12.44
C ALA A 211 -2.07 12.51 -11.14
N LYS A 212 -0.79 12.17 -11.03
CA LYS A 212 -0.17 11.69 -9.77
C LYS A 212 -0.29 12.76 -8.67
N PRO A 213 -0.43 12.36 -7.38
CA PRO A 213 -0.50 13.31 -6.27
C PRO A 213 0.84 14.04 -6.05
N GLY A 214 0.85 15.08 -5.20
CA GLY A 214 2.07 15.69 -4.67
C GLY A 214 2.98 16.42 -5.66
N ILE A 215 2.47 16.87 -6.82
CA ILE A 215 3.26 17.60 -7.84
C ILE A 215 3.78 18.96 -7.31
N ASP A 216 3.13 19.54 -6.30
CA ASP A 216 3.48 20.83 -5.72
C ASP A 216 4.38 20.73 -4.47
N GLY A 217 4.71 19.52 -4.01
CA GLY A 217 5.54 19.31 -2.82
C GLY A 217 4.90 19.82 -1.52
N SER A 218 3.58 19.98 -1.49
CA SER A 218 2.85 20.47 -0.31
C SER A 218 3.00 19.51 0.89
N ILE A 219 3.00 20.08 2.10
CA ILE A 219 2.99 19.33 3.35
C ILE A 219 1.55 18.84 3.56
N SER A 220 1.35 17.52 3.65
CA SER A 220 0.02 16.93 3.85
C SER A 220 -0.46 17.03 5.29
N GLY A 221 0.44 17.36 6.23
CA GLY A 221 0.14 17.57 7.64
C GLY A 221 1.33 17.25 8.53
N HIS A 222 1.06 16.65 9.68
CA HIS A 222 2.06 16.18 10.62
C HIS A 222 1.86 14.71 10.93
N TRP A 223 2.96 13.95 10.91
CA TRP A 223 3.00 12.58 11.37
C TRP A 223 3.49 12.56 12.81
N SER A 224 2.73 11.90 13.69
CA SER A 224 3.10 11.69 15.09
C SER A 224 3.14 10.20 15.40
N ALA A 225 4.23 9.73 15.99
CA ALA A 225 4.32 8.35 16.44
C ALA A 225 3.25 8.06 17.51
N TYR A 226 2.52 6.96 17.35
CA TYR A 226 1.45 6.53 18.24
C TYR A 226 1.68 5.09 18.68
N VAL A 227 1.53 4.84 19.98
CA VAL A 227 1.72 3.51 20.59
C VAL A 227 0.56 3.19 21.52
N SER A 228 0.12 4.19 22.27
CA SER A 228 -1.00 4.11 23.20
C SER A 228 -1.57 5.52 23.40
N PRO A 229 -2.78 5.66 23.97
CA PRO A 229 -3.36 6.96 24.26
C PRO A 229 -2.44 7.89 25.08
N ASP A 230 -1.63 7.31 25.98
CA ASP A 230 -0.71 8.07 26.86
C ASP A 230 0.67 8.32 26.23
N SER A 231 0.93 7.85 25.01
CA SER A 231 2.25 7.99 24.38
C SER A 231 2.44 9.38 23.77
N CYS A 232 3.53 10.06 24.13
CA CYS A 232 3.99 11.26 23.42
C CYS A 232 5.04 10.85 22.38
N GLY A 233 4.64 10.82 21.11
CA GLY A 233 5.50 10.45 20.00
C GLY A 233 6.26 11.63 19.40
N ILE A 234 7.28 11.31 18.61
CA ILE A 234 7.96 12.29 17.75
C ILE A 234 6.98 12.76 16.70
N THR A 235 6.85 14.09 16.55
CA THR A 235 6.06 14.73 15.51
C THR A 235 6.97 15.33 14.44
N GLN A 236 6.69 15.05 13.18
CA GLN A 236 7.44 15.53 12.01
C GLN A 236 6.46 15.98 10.92
N PRO A 237 6.84 16.92 10.03
CA PRO A 237 6.06 17.24 8.83
C PRO A 237 5.84 15.97 8.00
N ASP A 238 4.61 15.74 7.55
CA ASP A 238 4.28 14.60 6.70
C ASP A 238 4.27 15.00 5.22
N HIS A 239 4.78 14.10 4.39
CA HIS A 239 4.92 14.25 2.95
C HIS A 239 4.23 13.11 2.19
N ALA A 240 3.16 12.54 2.77
CA ALA A 240 2.47 11.35 2.27
C ALA A 240 2.08 11.44 0.78
N GLU A 241 1.60 12.60 0.31
CA GLU A 241 1.24 12.80 -1.11
C GLU A 241 2.45 12.73 -2.03
N LEU A 242 3.55 13.40 -1.67
CA LEU A 242 4.80 13.35 -2.41
C LEU A 242 5.36 11.92 -2.44
N LEU A 243 5.30 11.20 -1.32
CA LEU A 243 5.68 9.79 -1.22
C LEU A 243 4.83 8.89 -2.11
N CYS A 244 3.51 9.08 -2.14
CA CYS A 244 2.62 8.36 -3.05
C CYS A 244 3.01 8.61 -4.52
N SER A 245 3.32 9.86 -4.87
CA SER A 245 3.84 10.22 -6.19
C SER A 245 5.12 9.48 -6.56
N GLN A 246 6.11 9.48 -5.64
CA GLN A 246 7.40 8.83 -5.86
C GLN A 246 7.27 7.31 -5.95
N ARG A 247 6.34 6.69 -5.21
CA ARG A 247 6.04 5.25 -5.33
C ARG A 247 5.41 4.90 -6.67
N ALA A 248 4.46 5.70 -7.13
CA ALA A 248 3.85 5.52 -8.45
C ALA A 248 4.90 5.64 -9.57
N LEU A 249 5.83 6.62 -9.48
CA LEU A 249 6.94 6.75 -10.42
C LEU A 249 7.88 5.54 -10.42
N LEU A 250 8.19 4.98 -9.24
CA LEU A 250 8.99 3.76 -9.14
C LEU A 250 8.31 2.57 -9.84
N CYS A 251 6.98 2.47 -9.71
CA CYS A 251 6.18 1.45 -10.41
C CYS A 251 6.25 1.66 -11.94
N ASP A 252 6.13 2.90 -12.42
CA ASP A 252 6.21 3.22 -13.85
C ASP A 252 7.57 2.84 -14.46
N ILE A 253 8.67 3.11 -13.75
CA ILE A 253 10.03 2.75 -14.19
C ILE A 253 10.17 1.22 -14.32
N MET A 254 9.57 0.47 -13.39
CA MET A 254 9.64 -0.99 -13.39
C MET A 254 8.66 -1.67 -14.35
N ALA A 255 7.54 -1.02 -14.70
CA ALA A 255 6.44 -1.64 -15.44
C ALA A 255 6.86 -2.24 -16.81
N PRO A 256 7.65 -1.56 -17.67
CA PRO A 256 8.08 -2.14 -18.95
C PRO A 256 8.92 -3.41 -18.77
N LEU A 257 9.84 -3.40 -17.79
CA LEU A 257 10.70 -4.54 -17.50
C LEU A 257 9.90 -5.69 -16.89
N GLY A 258 8.98 -5.40 -15.96
CA GLY A 258 8.10 -6.40 -15.36
C GLY A 258 7.22 -7.08 -16.40
N HIS A 259 6.64 -6.31 -17.33
CA HIS A 259 5.87 -6.87 -18.45
C HIS A 259 6.72 -7.77 -19.35
N ALA A 260 7.96 -7.36 -19.63
CA ALA A 260 8.88 -8.11 -20.46
C ALA A 260 9.35 -9.43 -19.81
N LEU A 261 9.53 -9.43 -18.49
CA LEU A 261 10.00 -10.59 -17.72
C LEU A 261 8.90 -11.60 -17.42
N TYR A 262 7.69 -11.12 -17.09
CA TYR A 262 6.58 -11.96 -16.61
C TYR A 262 5.42 -12.07 -17.59
N GLY A 263 5.49 -11.38 -18.72
CA GLY A 263 4.54 -11.50 -19.81
C GLY A 263 4.71 -12.78 -20.62
N SER A 264 3.74 -13.05 -21.50
CA SER A 264 3.73 -14.25 -22.35
C SER A 264 4.55 -14.08 -23.64
N GLN A 265 5.08 -12.89 -23.92
CA GLN A 265 5.85 -12.63 -25.13
C GLN A 265 7.28 -13.13 -24.97
N ARG A 266 7.77 -13.88 -25.96
CA ARG A 266 9.18 -14.29 -26.03
C ARG A 266 10.01 -13.10 -26.52
N ILE A 267 10.63 -12.40 -25.58
CA ILE A 267 11.55 -11.31 -25.88
C ILE A 267 12.98 -11.86 -25.96
N PRO A 268 13.76 -11.51 -26.99
CA PRO A 268 15.15 -11.93 -27.10
C PRO A 268 15.98 -11.49 -25.87
N PRO A 269 16.89 -12.33 -25.35
CA PRO A 269 17.74 -11.98 -24.21
C PRO A 269 18.54 -10.68 -24.36
N SER A 270 18.98 -10.32 -25.57
CA SER A 270 19.68 -9.05 -25.83
C SER A 270 18.77 -7.85 -25.62
N VAL A 271 17.55 -7.90 -26.13
CA VAL A 271 16.53 -6.86 -25.94
C VAL A 271 16.15 -6.75 -24.47
N LEU A 272 15.97 -7.88 -23.76
CA LEU A 272 15.75 -7.88 -22.32
C LEU A 272 16.91 -7.23 -21.55
N GLN A 273 18.15 -7.48 -21.97
CA GLN A 273 19.35 -6.88 -21.37
C GLN A 273 19.39 -5.36 -21.57
N GLU A 274 18.98 -4.86 -22.74
CA GLU A 274 18.87 -3.42 -23.03
C GLU A 274 17.77 -2.75 -22.21
N MET A 275 16.58 -3.38 -22.13
CA MET A 275 15.49 -2.91 -21.28
C MET A 275 15.91 -2.85 -19.82
N ASN A 276 16.60 -3.90 -19.33
CA ASN A 276 17.14 -3.92 -17.98
C ASN A 276 18.12 -2.78 -17.73
N GLN A 277 19.08 -2.56 -18.63
CA GLN A 277 20.05 -1.47 -18.50
C GLN A 277 19.36 -0.11 -18.45
N LYS A 278 18.34 0.11 -19.30
CA LYS A 278 17.53 1.33 -19.29
C LYS A 278 16.79 1.51 -17.96
N THR A 279 16.05 0.50 -17.51
CA THR A 279 15.31 0.54 -16.24
C THR A 279 16.25 0.79 -15.05
N VAL A 280 17.39 0.10 -14.98
CA VAL A 280 18.37 0.29 -13.89
C VAL A 280 18.98 1.70 -13.91
N LYS A 281 19.19 2.29 -15.09
CA LYS A 281 19.63 3.66 -15.22
C LYS A 281 18.57 4.63 -14.67
N GLU A 282 17.31 4.48 -15.11
CA GLU A 282 16.19 5.31 -14.66
C GLU A 282 15.95 5.19 -13.15
N LEU A 283 16.08 4.00 -12.56
CA LEU A 283 15.99 3.80 -11.11
C LEU A 283 17.07 4.62 -10.37
N LYS A 284 18.32 4.56 -10.83
CA LYS A 284 19.43 5.30 -10.22
C LYS A 284 19.23 6.81 -10.32
N GLU A 285 18.86 7.28 -11.52
CA GLU A 285 18.54 8.70 -11.76
C GLU A 285 17.38 9.16 -10.87
N TRP A 286 16.32 8.35 -10.74
CA TRP A 286 15.21 8.63 -9.84
C TRP A 286 15.68 8.79 -8.39
N LYS A 287 16.54 7.90 -7.89
CA LYS A 287 17.09 7.98 -6.52
C LYS A 287 17.92 9.25 -6.33
N ASP A 288 18.77 9.58 -7.29
CA ASP A 288 19.64 10.76 -7.24
C ASP A 288 18.84 12.06 -7.31
N CYS A 289 17.71 12.06 -8.01
CA CYS A 289 16.80 13.20 -8.15
C CYS A 289 15.69 13.28 -7.10
N LEU A 290 15.66 12.38 -6.09
CA LEU A 290 14.67 12.46 -5.03
C LEU A 290 14.77 13.81 -4.28
N PRO A 291 13.63 14.45 -3.95
CA PRO A 291 13.61 15.68 -3.16
C PRO A 291 14.37 15.51 -1.84
N SER A 292 15.03 16.58 -1.38
CA SER A 292 15.88 16.53 -0.17
C SER A 292 15.15 16.02 1.08
N VAL A 293 13.85 16.31 1.20
CA VAL A 293 13.00 15.84 2.31
C VAL A 293 12.78 14.31 2.31
N LEU A 294 12.98 13.64 1.18
CA LEU A 294 12.85 12.19 1.03
C LEU A 294 14.21 11.46 0.91
N GLN A 295 15.32 12.19 0.94
CA GLN A 295 16.66 11.60 0.86
C GLN A 295 17.07 11.01 2.21
N VAL A 296 17.62 9.79 2.17
CA VAL A 296 18.09 9.07 3.37
C VAL A 296 19.60 8.87 3.26
N GLN A 297 20.32 9.35 4.27
CA GLN A 297 21.75 9.12 4.42
C GLN A 297 21.95 7.91 5.34
N THR A 298 22.51 6.84 4.78
CA THR A 298 22.76 5.59 5.52
C THR A 298 24.19 5.50 6.08
N ASP A 299 24.98 6.57 5.98
CA ASP A 299 26.34 6.58 6.50
C ASP A 299 26.32 6.62 8.04
N GLU A 300 27.10 5.73 8.65
CA GLU A 300 27.12 5.35 10.07
C GLU A 300 27.36 6.50 11.08
N LYS A 301 27.52 7.74 10.61
CA LYS A 301 27.76 8.93 11.42
C LYS A 301 26.50 9.76 11.70
N ASP A 302 25.41 9.55 10.96
CA ASP A 302 24.17 10.30 11.17
C ASP A 302 23.14 9.54 12.02
N THR A 303 23.30 9.63 13.34
CA THR A 303 22.35 9.08 14.32
C THR A 303 21.25 10.07 14.69
N LYS A 304 21.26 11.30 14.15
CA LYS A 304 20.42 12.40 14.65
C LYS A 304 19.33 12.86 13.68
N THR A 305 19.49 12.68 12.37
CA THR A 305 18.46 13.10 11.40
C THR A 305 17.24 12.19 11.53
N PRO A 306 16.06 12.71 11.93
CA PRO A 306 14.87 11.90 12.03
C PRO A 306 14.31 11.64 10.62
N TYR A 307 14.13 10.38 10.28
CA TYR A 307 13.51 9.93 9.03
C TYR A 307 12.16 9.34 9.35
N LEU A 308 11.11 9.76 8.64
CA LEU A 308 9.80 9.14 8.75
C LEU A 308 9.88 7.66 8.35
N PRO A 309 9.12 6.78 9.02
CA PRO A 309 9.18 5.34 8.77
C PRO A 309 8.89 5.01 7.30
N HIS A 310 7.87 5.64 6.72
CA HIS A 310 7.45 5.41 5.34
C HIS A 310 8.44 5.97 4.28
N VAL A 311 9.33 6.89 4.64
CA VAL A 311 10.48 7.32 3.81
C VAL A 311 11.54 6.23 3.77
N LEU A 312 11.84 5.60 4.91
CA LEU A 312 12.75 4.45 4.94
C LEU A 312 12.20 3.29 4.09
N LEU A 313 10.89 3.04 4.15
CA LEU A 313 10.23 2.05 3.31
C LEU A 313 10.35 2.36 1.81
N LEU A 314 10.30 3.64 1.41
CA LEU A 314 10.50 4.04 0.00
C LEU A 314 11.91 3.63 -0.50
N HIS A 315 12.95 3.84 0.32
CA HIS A 315 14.31 3.44 -0.04
C HIS A 315 14.49 1.92 -0.06
N MET A 316 13.79 1.18 0.81
CA MET A 316 13.74 -0.28 0.74
C MET A 316 13.12 -0.75 -0.58
N HIS A 317 12.01 -0.13 -1.00
CA HIS A 317 11.35 -0.44 -2.27
C HIS A 317 12.25 -0.18 -3.49
N TYR A 318 13.04 0.91 -3.45
CA TYR A 318 14.06 1.15 -4.48
C TYR A 318 15.07 -0.01 -4.58
N HIS A 319 15.61 -0.45 -3.44
CA HIS A 319 16.58 -1.54 -3.41
C HIS A 319 15.95 -2.88 -3.81
N GLN A 320 14.68 -3.12 -3.47
CA GLN A 320 13.90 -4.25 -3.96
C GLN A 320 13.74 -4.19 -5.50
N ALA A 321 13.42 -3.03 -6.07
CA ALA A 321 13.33 -2.85 -7.52
C ALA A 321 14.66 -3.17 -8.21
N ILE A 322 15.81 -2.76 -7.65
CA ILE A 322 17.15 -3.13 -8.14
C ILE A 322 17.35 -4.65 -8.08
N ILE A 323 16.95 -5.32 -6.99
CA ILE A 323 17.04 -6.78 -6.87
C ILE A 323 16.16 -7.46 -7.93
N HIS A 324 14.90 -7.06 -8.07
CA HIS A 324 13.99 -7.62 -9.08
C HIS A 324 14.52 -7.41 -10.51
N ALA A 325 15.09 -6.24 -10.78
CA ALA A 325 15.72 -5.96 -12.06
C ALA A 325 16.95 -6.84 -12.32
N HIS A 326 17.72 -7.29 -11.32
CA HIS A 326 18.93 -8.09 -11.59
C HIS A 326 18.76 -9.59 -11.36
N ARG A 327 17.72 -10.02 -10.62
CA ARG A 327 17.50 -11.41 -10.23
C ARG A 327 17.50 -12.39 -11.41
N PRO A 328 16.82 -12.10 -12.54
CA PRO A 328 16.86 -12.98 -13.71
C PRO A 328 18.27 -13.13 -14.33
N TRP A 329 19.19 -12.18 -14.12
CA TRP A 329 20.53 -12.19 -14.71
C TRP A 329 21.60 -12.82 -13.81
N MET A 330 21.27 -13.28 -12.61
CA MET A 330 22.26 -13.83 -11.66
C MET A 330 22.84 -15.19 -12.06
N SER A 331 22.18 -15.94 -12.95
CA SER A 331 22.68 -17.22 -13.43
C SER A 331 23.51 -17.05 -14.70
N LYS A 332 24.66 -17.71 -14.75
CA LYS A 332 25.57 -17.72 -15.91
C LYS A 332 24.90 -18.25 -17.19
N HIS A 333 23.84 -19.04 -17.05
CA HIS A 333 23.21 -19.74 -18.17
C HIS A 333 21.75 -19.36 -18.39
N TYR A 334 21.14 -18.63 -17.46
CA TYR A 334 19.74 -18.20 -17.59
C TYR A 334 19.69 -16.82 -18.23
N ILE A 335 18.94 -16.71 -19.33
CA ILE A 335 18.65 -15.48 -20.10
C ILE A 335 19.87 -14.59 -20.42
N GLN A 336 21.09 -15.14 -20.41
CA GLN A 336 22.28 -14.40 -20.81
C GLN A 336 22.29 -14.26 -22.34
N PRO A 337 22.48 -13.05 -22.89
CA PRO A 337 22.56 -12.85 -24.33
C PRO A 337 23.76 -13.57 -24.94
N GLN A 338 23.57 -14.03 -26.19
CA GLN A 338 24.61 -14.60 -27.03
C GLN A 338 24.62 -13.86 -28.38
N PRO A 339 25.69 -13.14 -28.74
CA PRO A 339 26.95 -12.97 -28.00
C PRO A 339 26.77 -12.22 -26.66
N PRO A 340 27.71 -12.36 -25.70
CA PRO A 340 27.62 -11.67 -24.41
C PRO A 340 27.47 -10.14 -24.57
N GLN A 341 26.50 -9.57 -23.86
CA GLN A 341 26.19 -8.14 -23.81
C GLN A 341 26.01 -7.71 -22.34
N GLY A 342 26.47 -6.51 -22.03
CA GLY A 342 26.34 -5.93 -20.69
C GLY A 342 27.30 -6.49 -19.65
N PRO A 343 27.10 -6.14 -18.36
CA PRO A 343 28.06 -6.44 -17.28
C PRO A 343 28.13 -7.92 -16.86
N GLY A 344 27.17 -8.73 -17.29
CA GLY A 344 27.11 -10.17 -17.03
C GLY A 344 26.68 -10.58 -15.60
N HIS A 345 26.56 -11.89 -15.39
CA HIS A 345 25.97 -12.46 -14.18
C HIS A 345 26.69 -12.12 -12.85
N ILE A 346 28.01 -11.89 -12.86
CA ILE A 346 28.76 -11.51 -11.65
C ILE A 346 28.32 -10.12 -11.17
N HIS A 347 28.16 -9.18 -12.10
CA HIS A 347 27.65 -7.84 -11.78
C HIS A 347 26.22 -7.91 -11.24
N ALA A 348 25.34 -8.69 -11.88
CA ALA A 348 23.97 -8.86 -11.43
C ALA A 348 23.89 -9.41 -10.00
N ARG A 349 24.70 -10.43 -9.67
CA ARG A 349 24.81 -10.95 -8.30
C ARG A 349 25.29 -9.88 -7.32
N LYS A 350 26.33 -9.13 -7.70
CA LYS A 350 26.87 -8.05 -6.86
C LYS A 350 25.81 -6.97 -6.60
N ALA A 351 25.07 -6.54 -7.62
CA ALA A 351 24.00 -5.55 -7.49
C ALA A 351 22.90 -6.03 -6.52
N CYS A 352 22.48 -7.30 -6.61
CA CYS A 352 21.52 -7.87 -5.68
C CYS A 352 22.07 -7.90 -4.23
N VAL A 353 23.31 -8.32 -4.04
CA VAL A 353 23.96 -8.37 -2.71
C VAL A 353 24.10 -6.97 -2.12
N ASP A 354 24.60 -6.00 -2.90
CA ASP A 354 24.78 -4.63 -2.44
C ASP A 354 23.43 -3.99 -2.05
N SER A 355 22.36 -4.25 -2.81
CA SER A 355 21.00 -3.79 -2.45
C SER A 355 20.43 -4.51 -1.22
N ALA A 356 20.63 -5.81 -1.07
CA ALA A 356 20.20 -6.54 0.13
C ALA A 356 20.90 -6.03 1.39
N VAL A 357 22.21 -5.74 1.30
CA VAL A 357 22.98 -5.12 2.39
C VAL A 357 22.44 -3.71 2.71
N ALA A 358 22.11 -2.92 1.68
CA ALA A 358 21.52 -1.60 1.90
C ALA A 358 20.15 -1.69 2.59
N ILE A 359 19.28 -2.62 2.17
CA ILE A 359 18.01 -2.89 2.87
C ILE A 359 18.29 -3.22 4.34
N ALA A 360 19.19 -4.16 4.64
CA ALA A 360 19.53 -4.52 6.02
C ALA A 360 19.97 -3.33 6.88
N LYS A 361 20.78 -2.41 6.31
CA LYS A 361 21.17 -1.16 7.01
C LYS A 361 19.96 -0.25 7.29
N ILE A 362 19.07 -0.09 6.32
CA ILE A 362 17.84 0.71 6.50
C ILE A 362 16.92 0.06 7.54
N LEU A 363 16.82 -1.28 7.56
CA LEU A 363 16.04 -2.02 8.56
C LEU A 363 16.62 -1.81 9.97
N GLN A 364 17.94 -1.82 10.11
CA GLN A 364 18.59 -1.52 11.38
C GLN A 364 18.27 -0.09 11.85
N LEU A 365 18.36 0.91 10.96
CA LEU A 365 17.96 2.28 11.27
C LEU A 365 16.48 2.38 11.67
N TYR A 366 15.62 1.61 11.03
CA TYR A 366 14.20 1.53 11.39
C TYR A 366 14.01 0.93 12.79
N GLU A 367 14.68 -0.19 13.09
CA GLU A 367 14.59 -0.90 14.36
C GLU A 367 15.05 -0.03 15.53
N GLU A 368 16.20 0.63 15.40
CA GLU A 368 16.77 1.51 16.43
C GLU A 368 15.83 2.65 16.82
N ARG A 369 14.95 3.08 15.91
CA ARG A 369 14.09 4.25 16.10
C ARG A 369 12.64 3.91 16.44
N TYR A 370 12.10 2.88 15.80
CA TYR A 370 10.66 2.58 15.85
C TYR A 370 10.33 1.19 16.39
N THR A 371 11.36 0.35 16.59
CA THR A 371 11.27 -1.09 16.89
C THR A 371 10.69 -1.92 15.75
N LEU A 372 11.11 -3.18 15.64
CA LEU A 372 10.48 -4.12 14.72
C LEU A 372 9.08 -4.56 15.18
N LYS A 373 8.57 -4.13 16.34
CA LYS A 373 7.16 -4.44 16.65
C LYS A 373 6.17 -3.60 15.84
N ARG A 374 6.65 -2.54 15.17
CA ARG A 374 5.82 -1.59 14.43
C ARG A 374 5.99 -1.69 12.91
N ARG A 375 6.29 -2.91 12.45
CA ARG A 375 6.61 -3.22 11.05
C ARG A 375 5.36 -3.10 10.16
N ASP A 376 5.45 -2.31 9.08
CA ASP A 376 4.48 -2.35 7.99
C ASP A 376 4.36 -3.80 7.50
N VAL A 377 3.14 -4.31 7.44
CA VAL A 377 2.83 -5.71 7.12
C VAL A 377 3.31 -6.09 5.72
N THR A 378 3.53 -5.10 4.84
CA THR A 378 3.80 -5.29 3.41
C THR A 378 5.29 -5.41 3.04
N THR A 379 6.20 -4.79 3.79
CA THR A 379 7.61 -4.62 3.35
C THR A 379 8.51 -5.83 3.64
N TRP A 380 8.10 -6.74 4.53
CA TRP A 380 9.02 -7.75 5.12
C TRP A 380 8.97 -9.13 4.50
N GLU A 381 8.08 -9.40 3.56
CA GLU A 381 8.03 -10.73 2.93
C GLU A 381 9.24 -11.02 2.02
N TYR A 382 9.99 -9.97 1.65
CA TYR A 382 11.06 -10.05 0.65
C TYR A 382 12.39 -9.41 1.11
N SER A 383 12.50 -9.08 2.40
CA SER A 383 13.78 -8.73 3.07
C SER A 383 14.33 -9.94 3.79
#